data_AF-A0A7R9YU49-F1
#
_entry.id   AF-A0A7R9YU49-F1
#
_cell.length_a   1.000
_cell.length_b   1.000
_cell.length_c   1.000
_cell.angle_alpha   90.00
_cell.angle_beta   90.00
_cell.angle_gamma   90.00
#
_symmetry.space_group_name_H-M   'P 1'
#
loop_
_entity.id
_entity.type
_entity.pdbx_description
1 polymer ?
#
loop_
_entity_poly.entity_id
_entity_poly.type
_entity_poly.pdbx_seq_one_letter_code
_entity_poly.pdbx_strand_id
1 'polypeptide(L)'
;MARSMTLSLMRYGFVVFGNKRDAIRAHQQVTSQPFLVGKSVMPVRVDWARAEDADQGYSDAVRSQLKPSSMPTQPPGMPEFGAAPGGRFAVRGSKEQMMAMRVAELDAEYQRMKAALRAKRQELQADVLAPPAGSV
;
A
#
# COMPACT_ATOMS: atom_id res chain seq x y z
N MET A 1 -28.86 -24.24 6.90
CA MET A 1 -27.47 -23.87 6.57
C MET A 1 -27.31 -22.36 6.69
N ALA A 2 -26.83 -21.86 7.84
CA ALA A 2 -26.60 -20.44 8.02
C ALA A 2 -25.30 -20.03 7.30
N ARG A 3 -25.42 -19.21 6.25
CA ARG A 3 -24.26 -18.59 5.61
C ARG A 3 -23.73 -17.53 6.58
N SER A 4 -22.59 -17.82 7.20
CA SER A 4 -21.79 -16.81 7.88
C SER A 4 -21.35 -15.78 6.83
N MET A 5 -22.04 -14.65 6.77
CA MET A 5 -21.57 -13.49 6.04
C MET A 5 -20.43 -12.90 6.85
N THR A 6 -19.20 -13.19 6.45
CA THR A 6 -18.01 -12.50 6.94
C THR A 6 -18.13 -11.03 6.56
N LEU A 7 -18.60 -10.21 7.52
CA LEU A 7 -18.56 -8.76 7.40
C LEU A 7 -17.09 -8.37 7.25
N SER A 8 -16.70 -7.97 6.04
CA SER A 8 -15.39 -7.39 5.78
C SER A 8 -15.37 -6.02 6.47
N LEU A 9 -15.03 -5.99 7.76
CA LEU A 9 -14.80 -4.73 8.47
C LEU A 9 -13.63 -4.04 7.75
N MET A 10 -13.89 -2.89 7.13
CA MET A 10 -12.82 -2.06 6.58
C MET A 10 -11.81 -1.82 7.71
N ARG A 11 -10.58 -2.34 7.54
CA ARG A 11 -9.50 -2.25 8.55
C ARG A 11 -8.78 -0.90 8.54
N TYR A 12 -9.38 0.10 7.92
CA TYR A 12 -8.86 1.46 7.80
C TYR A 12 -9.95 2.44 8.21
N GLY A 13 -9.53 3.57 8.77
CA GLY A 13 -10.42 4.65 9.19
C GLY A 13 -9.62 5.95 9.31
N PHE A 14 -10.33 7.06 9.40
CA PHE A 14 -9.75 8.38 9.54
C PHE A 14 -10.10 8.96 10.90
N VAL A 15 -9.13 9.64 11.52
CA VAL A 15 -9.35 10.41 12.74
C VAL A 15 -9.09 11.87 12.42
N VAL A 16 -10.13 12.68 12.55
CA VAL A 16 -10.04 14.13 12.33
C VAL A 16 -9.93 14.80 13.68
N PHE A 17 -8.85 15.53 13.89
CA PHE A 17 -8.64 16.32 15.09
C PHE A 17 -9.15 17.74 14.86
N GLY A 18 -9.82 18.33 15.86
CA GLY A 18 -10.20 19.74 15.82
C GLY A 18 -9.00 20.69 15.85
N ASN A 19 -7.83 20.22 16.29
CA ASN A 19 -6.58 20.98 16.34
C ASN A 19 -5.41 20.20 15.73
N LYS A 20 -4.63 20.86 14.87
CA LYS A 20 -3.44 20.28 14.23
C LYS A 20 -2.38 19.82 15.23
N ARG A 21 -2.22 20.52 16.36
CA ARG A 21 -1.22 20.15 17.38
C ARG A 21 -1.50 18.78 18.00
N ASP A 22 -2.78 18.47 18.20
CA ASP A 22 -3.20 17.19 18.77
C ASP A 22 -2.97 16.05 17.78
N ALA A 23 -3.22 16.30 16.48
CA ALA A 23 -2.91 15.34 15.42
C ALA A 23 -1.41 15.01 15.35
N ILE A 24 -0.54 16.02 15.46
CA ILE A 24 0.91 15.83 15.47
C ILE A 24 1.34 15.00 16.70
N ARG A 25 0.82 15.34 17.88
CA ARG A 25 1.13 14.61 19.12
C ARG A 25 0.70 13.15 19.02
N ALA A 26 -0.53 12.89 18.56
CA ALA A 26 -1.04 11.55 18.37
C ALA A 26 -0.19 10.75 17.38
N HIS A 27 0.16 11.35 16.23
CA HIS A 27 1.04 10.71 15.25
C HIS A 27 2.41 10.37 15.84
N GLN A 28 3.05 11.30 16.56
CA GLN A 28 4.36 11.07 17.18
C GLN A 28 4.31 9.93 18.20
N GLN A 29 3.27 9.90 19.04
CA GLN A 29 3.11 8.89 20.08
C GLN A 29 2.87 7.49 19.51
N VAL A 30 2.02 7.36 18.49
CA VAL A 30 1.76 6.05 17.85
C VAL A 30 2.97 5.57 17.03
N THR A 31 3.80 6.48 16.55
CA THR A 31 5.05 6.12 15.84
C THR A 31 6.14 5.66 16.81
N SER A 32 6.19 6.22 18.03
CA SER A 32 7.23 5.89 19.01
C SER A 32 6.96 4.62 19.79
N GLN A 33 5.69 4.26 20.00
CA GLN A 33 5.29 3.07 20.74
C GLN A 33 4.10 2.35 20.11
N PRO A 34 4.03 1.01 20.18
CA PRO A 34 2.88 0.25 19.68
C PRO A 34 1.57 0.65 20.38
N PHE A 35 0.68 1.30 19.65
CA PHE A 35 -0.67 1.61 20.12
C PHE A 35 -1.62 0.46 19.72
N LEU A 36 -2.25 -0.17 20.71
CA LEU A 36 -3.15 -1.31 20.53
C LEU A 36 -4.60 -0.90 20.80
N VAL A 37 -5.53 -1.45 20.03
CA VAL A 37 -6.97 -1.22 20.19
C VAL A 37 -7.66 -2.56 20.39
N GLY A 38 -8.41 -2.69 21.50
CA GLY A 38 -9.09 -3.93 21.88
C GLY A 38 -8.13 -5.07 22.21
N LYS A 39 -8.63 -6.31 22.12
CA LYS A 39 -7.81 -7.52 22.30
C LYS A 39 -7.08 -7.86 20.99
N SER A 40 -6.05 -7.11 20.65
CA SER A 40 -5.26 -7.33 19.44
C SER A 40 -3.77 -7.06 19.68
N VAL A 41 -2.92 -7.87 19.04
CA VAL A 41 -1.47 -7.62 18.93
C VAL A 41 -1.09 -6.77 17.72
N MET A 42 -2.08 -6.35 16.92
CA MET A 42 -1.82 -5.54 15.74
C MET A 42 -1.70 -4.08 16.15
N PRO A 43 -0.50 -3.47 16.10
CA PRO A 43 -0.37 -2.05 16.35
C PRO A 43 -1.10 -1.27 15.27
N VAL A 44 -1.78 -0.21 15.70
CA VAL A 44 -2.38 0.77 14.80
C VAL A 44 -1.24 1.42 14.02
N ARG A 45 -1.38 1.44 12.70
CA ARG A 45 -0.51 2.20 11.82
C ARG A 45 -1.24 3.49 11.48
N VAL A 46 -0.57 4.61 11.73
CA VAL A 46 -1.10 5.94 11.46
C VAL A 46 -0.23 6.57 10.40
N ASP A 47 -0.87 7.10 9.37
CA ASP A 47 -0.25 7.90 8.33
C ASP A 47 -1.08 9.18 8.17
N TRP A 48 -0.45 10.25 7.66
CA TRP A 48 -1.19 11.44 7.27
C TRP A 48 -2.14 11.11 6.13
N ALA A 49 -3.42 11.47 6.30
CA ALA A 49 -4.41 11.31 5.25
C ALA A 49 -3.97 12.12 4.02
N ARG A 50 -3.89 11.43 2.87
CA ARG A 50 -3.64 12.09 1.58
C ARG A 50 -4.97 12.61 1.07
N ALA A 51 -5.04 13.91 0.80
CA ALA A 51 -6.12 14.47 0.02
C ALA A 51 -5.78 14.19 -1.45
N GLU A 52 -6.39 13.15 -2.01
CA GLU A 52 -6.28 12.85 -3.44
C GLU A 52 -7.53 13.40 -4.14
N ASP A 53 -7.34 14.28 -5.12
CA ASP A 53 -8.41 14.78 -5.98
C ASP A 53 -8.79 13.68 -6.98
N ALA A 54 -9.60 12.72 -6.52
CA ALA A 54 -10.06 11.59 -7.33
C ALA A 54 -11.05 12.00 -8.44
N ASP A 55 -11.68 13.16 -8.32
CA ASP A 55 -12.76 13.59 -9.21
C ASP A 55 -12.25 14.10 -10.57
N GLN A 56 -11.00 14.60 -10.64
CA GLN A 56 -10.47 15.24 -11.85
C GLN A 56 -9.39 14.43 -12.57
N GLY A 57 -8.69 13.53 -11.85
CA GLY A 57 -7.59 12.74 -12.42
C GLY A 57 -6.48 13.59 -13.04
N TYR A 58 -5.58 12.95 -13.79
CA TYR A 58 -4.54 13.64 -14.56
C TYR A 58 -5.01 13.86 -15.99
N SER A 59 -5.34 15.10 -16.36
CA SER A 59 -5.68 15.44 -17.74
C SER A 59 -4.42 15.75 -18.56
N ASP A 60 -4.44 15.42 -19.85
CA ASP A 60 -3.37 15.78 -20.79
C ASP A 60 -3.19 17.31 -20.88
N ALA A 61 -4.25 18.09 -20.61
CA ALA A 61 -4.18 19.54 -20.53
C ALA A 61 -3.24 20.01 -19.40
N VAL A 62 -3.31 19.41 -18.20
CA VAL A 62 -2.39 19.70 -17.08
C VAL A 62 -0.98 19.22 -17.41
N ARG A 63 -0.83 18.09 -18.12
CA ARG A 63 0.46 17.58 -18.58
C ARG A 63 1.18 18.55 -19.51
N SER A 64 0.44 19.21 -20.40
CA SER A 64 0.99 20.20 -21.35
C SER A 64 1.43 21.52 -20.71
N GLN A 65 0.97 21.82 -19.49
CA GLN A 65 1.31 23.04 -18.75
C GLN A 65 2.54 22.88 -17.83
N LEU A 66 3.01 21.65 -17.61
CA LEU A 66 4.23 21.37 -16.86
C LEU A 66 5.44 21.70 -17.75
N LYS A 67 6.14 22.80 -17.44
CA LYS A 67 7.43 23.12 -18.08
C LYS A 67 8.41 21.96 -17.85
N PRO A 68 9.16 21.52 -18.87
CA PRO A 68 10.08 20.38 -18.77
C PRO A 68 11.21 20.53 -17.74
N SER A 69 11.36 21.71 -17.13
CA SER A 69 12.35 22.00 -16.10
C SER A 69 11.99 21.53 -14.68
N SER A 70 10.77 21.05 -14.42
CA SER A 70 10.35 20.55 -13.10
C SER A 70 10.21 19.04 -13.00
N MET A 71 10.48 18.31 -14.09
CA MET A 71 10.63 16.85 -14.05
C MET A 71 12.07 16.53 -13.65
N PRO A 72 12.33 15.54 -12.78
CA PRO A 72 13.70 15.11 -12.50
C PRO A 72 14.37 14.82 -13.83
N THR A 73 15.50 15.50 -14.08
CA THR A 73 16.24 15.49 -15.34
C THR A 73 16.30 14.07 -15.89
N GLN A 74 15.58 13.84 -16.97
CA GLN A 74 15.59 12.57 -17.66
C GLN A 74 17.06 12.32 -18.06
N PRO A 75 17.66 11.17 -17.69
CA PRO A 75 19.03 10.88 -18.08
C PRO A 75 19.14 10.95 -19.62
N PRO A 76 20.16 11.62 -20.17
CA PRO A 76 20.30 11.77 -21.62
C PRO A 76 20.34 10.39 -22.29
N GLY A 77 19.41 10.14 -23.22
CA GLY A 77 19.28 8.89 -23.97
C GLY A 77 18.08 8.00 -23.60
N MET A 78 17.24 8.37 -22.62
CA MET A 78 15.98 7.68 -22.36
C MET A 78 14.89 8.17 -23.33
N PRO A 79 14.17 7.27 -24.05
CA PRO A 79 13.00 7.68 -24.83
C PRO A 79 11.98 8.34 -23.91
N GLU A 80 11.33 9.42 -24.38
CA GLU A 80 10.28 10.12 -23.65
C GLU A 80 9.31 9.10 -23.02
N PHE A 81 9.07 9.23 -21.71
CA PHE A 81 7.86 8.67 -21.09
C PHE A 81 6.65 9.41 -21.70
N GLY A 82 6.29 9.05 -22.93
CA GLY A 82 5.31 9.81 -23.72
C GLY A 82 5.22 9.46 -25.20
N ALA A 83 6.25 8.86 -25.80
CA ALA A 83 6.28 8.62 -27.26
C ALA A 83 6.21 7.14 -27.68
N ALA A 84 5.87 6.22 -26.76
CA ALA A 84 5.54 4.84 -27.14
C ALA A 84 4.06 4.77 -27.57
N PRO A 85 3.72 4.08 -28.68
CA PRO A 85 2.32 3.86 -29.05
C PRO A 85 1.61 3.21 -27.87
N GLY A 86 0.32 3.51 -27.70
CA GLY A 86 -0.51 3.09 -26.55
C GLY A 86 -0.36 1.61 -26.16
N GLY A 87 -0.89 1.25 -24.99
CA GLY A 87 -0.70 -0.07 -24.38
C GLY A 87 -0.66 -1.23 -25.39
N ARG A 88 0.46 -1.97 -25.43
CA ARG A 88 0.71 -3.06 -26.38
C ARG A 88 1.25 -4.29 -25.65
N PHE A 89 1.08 -5.45 -26.27
CA PHE A 89 1.75 -6.68 -25.82
C PHE A 89 3.19 -6.73 -26.33
N ALA A 90 4.10 -7.20 -25.49
CA ALA A 90 5.49 -7.40 -25.87
C ALA A 90 5.61 -8.55 -26.89
N VAL A 91 6.50 -8.40 -27.87
CA VAL A 91 6.71 -9.38 -28.94
C VAL A 91 7.39 -10.63 -28.38
N ARG A 92 6.95 -11.82 -28.82
CA ARG A 92 7.50 -13.09 -28.33
C ARG A 92 8.99 -13.24 -28.65
N GLY A 93 9.79 -13.60 -27.65
CA GLY A 93 11.25 -13.75 -27.76
C GLY A 93 12.02 -12.42 -27.76
N SER A 94 11.33 -11.28 -27.67
CA SER A 94 12.00 -9.99 -27.55
C SER A 94 12.63 -9.79 -26.17
N LYS A 95 13.65 -8.93 -26.10
CA LYS A 95 14.23 -8.49 -24.83
C LYS A 95 13.18 -7.84 -23.91
N GLU A 96 12.26 -7.06 -24.47
CA GLU A 96 11.14 -6.45 -23.75
C GLU A 96 10.28 -7.53 -23.07
N GLN A 97 9.91 -8.59 -23.79
CA GLN A 97 9.11 -9.68 -23.22
C GLN A 97 9.87 -10.42 -22.12
N MET A 98 11.14 -10.79 -22.34
CA MET A 98 11.92 -11.50 -21.33
C MET A 98 12.07 -10.69 -20.04
N MET A 99 12.31 -9.39 -20.16
CA MET A 99 12.42 -8.49 -19.01
C MET A 99 11.06 -8.30 -18.32
N ALA A 100 9.97 -8.14 -19.07
CA ALA A 100 8.62 -8.02 -18.51
C ALA A 100 8.20 -9.29 -17.75
N MET A 101 8.52 -10.48 -18.29
CA MET A 101 8.31 -11.75 -17.60
C MET A 101 9.12 -11.82 -16.31
N ARG A 102 10.37 -11.38 -16.33
CA ARG A 102 11.22 -11.37 -15.12
C ARG A 102 10.65 -10.46 -14.03
N VAL A 103 10.10 -9.31 -14.40
CA VAL A 103 9.40 -8.42 -13.45
C VAL A 103 8.15 -9.12 -12.88
N ALA A 104 7.35 -9.77 -13.72
CA ALA A 104 6.17 -10.49 -13.26
C ALA A 104 6.51 -11.64 -12.28
N GLU A 105 7.64 -12.34 -12.50
CA GLU A 105 8.15 -13.35 -11.57
C GLU A 105 8.53 -12.75 -10.21
N LEU A 106 9.20 -11.60 -10.20
CA LEU A 106 9.56 -10.87 -8.97
C LEU A 106 8.31 -10.41 -8.22
N ASP A 107 7.30 -9.93 -8.93
CA ASP A 107 6.02 -9.55 -8.32
C ASP A 107 5.33 -10.77 -7.67
N ALA A 108 5.36 -11.94 -8.34
CA ALA A 108 4.83 -13.17 -7.77
C ALA A 108 5.59 -13.63 -6.52
N GLU A 109 6.92 -13.50 -6.50
CA GLU A 109 7.75 -13.77 -5.33
C GLU A 109 7.43 -12.81 -4.17
N TYR A 110 7.32 -11.51 -4.45
CA TYR A 110 6.92 -10.51 -3.48
C TYR A 110 5.55 -10.82 -2.85
N GLN A 111 4.55 -11.24 -3.66
CA GLN A 111 3.24 -11.62 -3.13
C GLN A 111 3.31 -12.88 -2.25
N ARG A 112 4.15 -13.87 -2.59
CA ARG A 112 4.36 -15.07 -1.76
C ARG A 112 4.98 -14.71 -0.40
N MET A 113 6.02 -13.88 -0.39
CA MET A 113 6.63 -13.38 0.86
C MET A 113 5.62 -12.60 1.71
N LYS A 114 4.84 -11.72 1.08
CA LYS A 114 3.78 -10.95 1.73
C LYS A 114 2.72 -11.86 2.36
N ALA A 115 2.34 -12.95 1.70
CA ALA A 115 1.42 -13.94 2.24
C ALA A 115 2.01 -14.69 3.44
N ALA A 116 3.26 -15.14 3.35
CA ALA A 116 3.94 -15.82 4.46
C ALA A 116 4.04 -14.92 5.71
N LEU A 117 4.38 -13.64 5.54
CA LEU A 117 4.42 -12.68 6.64
C LEU A 117 3.04 -12.43 7.25
N ARG A 118 1.97 -12.45 6.44
CA ARG A 118 0.59 -12.37 6.96
C ARG A 118 0.20 -13.60 7.76
N ALA A 119 0.59 -14.80 7.32
CA ALA A 119 0.31 -16.04 8.03
C ALA A 119 1.01 -16.08 9.40
N LYS A 120 2.31 -15.76 9.44
CA LYS A 120 3.07 -15.67 10.70
C LYS A 120 2.48 -14.63 11.66
N ARG A 121 1.93 -13.54 11.14
CA ARG A 121 1.21 -12.54 11.95
C ARG A 121 -0.09 -13.08 12.53
N GLN A 122 -0.83 -13.91 11.78
CA GLN A 122 -2.07 -14.52 12.27
C GLN A 122 -1.80 -15.54 13.38
N GLU A 123 -0.72 -16.30 13.27
CA GLU A 123 -0.25 -17.23 14.31
C GLU A 123 -0.01 -16.48 15.64
N LEU A 124 0.80 -15.42 15.63
CA LEU A 124 1.04 -14.59 16.83
C LEU A 124 -0.24 -13.98 17.42
N GLN A 125 -1.22 -13.68 16.57
CA GLN A 125 -2.50 -13.17 17.03
C GLN A 125 -3.35 -14.27 17.69
N ALA A 126 -3.27 -15.50 17.19
CA ALA A 126 -3.96 -16.65 17.79
C ALA A 126 -3.39 -16.97 19.17
N ASP A 127 -2.06 -16.92 19.34
CA ASP A 127 -1.40 -17.18 20.62
C ASP A 127 -1.87 -16.23 21.74
N VAL A 128 -2.06 -14.94 21.43
CA VAL A 128 -2.54 -13.96 22.42
C VAL A 128 -4.04 -14.12 22.73
N LEU A 129 -4.81 -14.69 21.80
CA LEU A 129 -6.22 -14.99 22.01
C LEU A 129 -6.45 -16.34 22.69
N ALA A 130 -5.44 -17.21 22.75
CA ALA A 130 -5.52 -18.48 23.43
C ALA A 130 -5.64 -18.25 24.97
N PRO A 131 -6.53 -18.97 25.65
CA PRO A 131 -6.62 -18.89 27.11
C PRO A 131 -5.30 -19.40 27.73
N PRO A 132 -4.87 -18.85 28.88
CA PRO A 132 -3.64 -19.29 29.52
C PRO A 132 -3.75 -20.77 29.87
N ALA A 133 -2.71 -21.54 29.48
CA ALA A 133 -2.54 -22.94 29.85
C ALA A 133 -2.43 -23.06 31.37
N GLY A 134 -3.55 -23.24 32.06
CA GLY A 134 -3.61 -23.31 33.53
C GLY A 134 -4.90 -22.82 34.18
N SER A 135 -5.97 -22.57 33.43
CA SER A 135 -7.31 -22.29 34.01
C SER A 135 -8.16 -23.57 34.00
N VAL A 136 -7.85 -24.48 34.92
CA VAL A 136 -8.76 -25.53 35.42
C VAL A 136 -8.78 -25.44 36.93
#